data_AF-A0A9D4U2V0-F1
#
_entry.id   AF-A0A9D4U2V0-F1
#
_cell.length_a   1.000
_cell.length_b   1.000
_cell.length_c   1.000
_cell.angle_alpha   90.00
_cell.angle_beta   90.00
_cell.angle_gamma   90.00
#
_symmetry.space_group_name_H-M   'P 1'
#
loop_
_entity.id
_entity.type
_entity.pdbx_description
1 polymer ?
#
loop_
_entity_poly.entity_id
_entity_poly.type
_entity_poly.pdbx_seq_one_letter_code
_entity_poly.pdbx_strand_id
1 'polypeptide(L)'
;MMAMAWLRASGFLLLSLLLARPLCNHLARWLVYLLFGRRSEQQLPKGTSKQSKSNLQVIIAGFPRTGTLSLLLAMETLGFPCFHGMHLKKPTTGNLFIKAFTSGDPKCWEELLDGYAAITDFPGACGYKQLMEIFPNAKIILNIRDPNKW
;
A
#
# COMPACT_ATOMS: atom_id res chain seq x y z
N MET A 1 -52.42 27.88 7.34
CA MET A 1 -52.84 26.80 6.42
C MET A 1 -51.81 26.60 5.29
N MET A 2 -50.52 26.41 5.60
CA MET A 2 -49.44 26.17 4.60
C MET A 2 -48.24 25.44 5.24
N ALA A 3 -48.41 24.19 5.64
CA ALA A 3 -47.28 23.38 6.12
C ALA A 3 -47.53 21.87 5.98
N MET A 4 -48.03 21.37 4.84
CA MET A 4 -48.15 19.92 4.58
C MET A 4 -48.13 19.56 3.08
N ALA A 5 -47.31 20.24 2.27
CA ALA A 5 -47.20 19.93 0.83
C ALA A 5 -45.83 19.39 0.38
N TRP A 6 -44.83 19.32 1.25
CA TRP A 6 -43.45 18.96 0.87
C TRP A 6 -42.96 17.58 1.30
N LEU A 7 -43.81 16.74 1.91
CA LEU A 7 -43.40 15.42 2.41
C LEU A 7 -43.86 14.21 1.57
N ARG A 8 -44.37 14.41 0.34
CA ARG A 8 -44.81 13.30 -0.53
C ARG A 8 -44.08 13.15 -1.86
N ALA A 9 -43.14 14.03 -2.19
CA ALA A 9 -42.37 13.94 -3.45
C ALA A 9 -40.99 13.27 -3.29
N SER A 10 -40.48 13.09 -2.07
CA SER A 10 -39.09 12.62 -1.83
C SER A 10 -38.96 11.11 -1.59
N GLY A 11 -40.07 10.38 -1.48
CA GLY A 11 -40.06 8.95 -1.14
C GLY A 11 -39.94 7.99 -2.34
N PHE A 12 -40.35 8.41 -3.55
CA PHE A 12 -40.37 7.52 -4.72
C PHE A 12 -39.06 7.53 -5.53
N LEU A 13 -38.20 8.53 -5.34
CA LEU A 13 -36.89 8.62 -6.01
C LEU A 13 -35.77 7.87 -5.27
N LEU A 14 -35.92 7.57 -3.98
CA LEU A 14 -34.95 6.78 -3.23
C LEU A 14 -35.13 5.26 -3.41
N LEU A 15 -36.32 4.79 -3.78
CA LEU A 15 -36.59 3.36 -3.96
C LEU A 15 -36.24 2.85 -5.37
N SER A 16 -36.16 3.73 -6.38
CA SER A 16 -35.72 3.37 -7.74
C SER A 16 -34.20 3.24 -7.88
N LEU A 17 -33.42 3.86 -6.98
CA LEU A 17 -31.95 3.77 -6.98
C LEU A 17 -31.41 2.48 -6.33
N LEU A 18 -32.23 1.75 -5.57
CA LEU A 18 -31.82 0.52 -4.87
C LEU A 18 -31.95 -0.76 -5.71
N LEU A 19 -32.57 -0.69 -6.90
CA LEU A 19 -32.79 -1.84 -7.78
C LEU A 19 -31.88 -1.89 -9.02
N ALA A 20 -31.01 -0.89 -9.24
CA ALA A 20 -30.05 -0.88 -10.36
C ALA A 20 -28.67 -1.46 -9.97
N ARG A 21 -28.63 -2.74 -9.60
CA ARG A 21 -27.42 -3.54 -9.37
C ARG A 21 -27.11 -4.26 -10.70
N PRO A 22 -26.20 -3.80 -11.62
CA PRO A 22 -24.76 -3.83 -11.35
C PRO A 22 -23.89 -2.86 -12.20
N LEU A 23 -24.36 -1.67 -12.60
CA LEU A 23 -23.54 -0.71 -13.39
C LEU A 23 -23.04 0.53 -12.61
N CYS A 24 -23.44 0.68 -11.34
CA CYS A 24 -23.22 1.93 -10.60
C CYS A 24 -21.94 1.98 -9.74
N ASN A 25 -21.06 0.97 -9.81
CA ASN A 25 -19.83 0.96 -8.99
C ASN A 25 -18.67 1.76 -9.59
N HIS A 26 -18.67 2.04 -10.90
CA HIS A 26 -17.59 2.82 -11.52
C HIS A 26 -17.78 4.33 -11.34
N LEU A 27 -19.00 4.83 -11.55
CA LEU A 27 -19.31 6.26 -11.39
C LEU A 27 -19.30 6.69 -9.91
N ALA A 28 -19.75 5.82 -8.99
CA ALA A 28 -19.66 6.08 -7.56
C ALA A 28 -18.19 6.21 -7.08
N ARG A 29 -17.28 5.39 -7.61
CA ARG A 29 -15.83 5.51 -7.33
C ARG A 29 -15.25 6.83 -7.86
N TRP A 30 -15.65 7.25 -9.06
CA TRP A 30 -15.19 8.53 -9.62
C TRP A 30 -15.76 9.76 -8.89
N LEU A 31 -17.00 9.69 -8.43
CA LEU A 31 -17.62 10.74 -7.61
C LEU A 31 -16.92 10.90 -6.25
N VAL A 32 -16.49 9.80 -5.61
CA VAL A 32 -15.64 9.87 -4.40
C VAL A 32 -14.28 10.52 -4.72
N TYR A 33 -13.67 10.20 -5.86
CA TYR A 33 -12.39 10.83 -6.27
C TYR A 33 -12.51 12.33 -6.56
N LEU A 34 -13.63 12.78 -7.10
CA LEU A 34 -13.88 14.19 -7.43
C LEU A 34 -14.33 15.02 -6.23
N LEU A 35 -15.09 14.43 -5.30
CA LEU A 35 -15.58 15.11 -4.10
C LEU A 35 -14.54 15.17 -2.96
N PHE A 36 -13.66 14.18 -2.85
CA PHE A 36 -12.63 14.11 -1.78
C PHE A 36 -11.23 14.45 -2.32
N GLY A 37 -11.13 15.56 -3.06
CA GLY A 37 -9.97 16.01 -3.81
C GLY A 37 -8.59 15.73 -3.18
N ARG A 38 -7.62 15.47 -4.08
CA ARG A 38 -6.16 15.34 -3.85
C ARG A 38 -5.82 14.87 -2.44
N ARG A 39 -5.81 13.53 -2.24
CA ARG A 39 -5.29 12.87 -1.03
C ARG A 39 -3.97 13.54 -0.66
N SER A 40 -4.02 14.42 0.34
CA SER A 40 -2.84 14.92 1.03
C SER A 40 -2.05 13.71 1.47
N GLU A 41 -0.74 13.84 1.62
CA GLU A 41 0.10 12.85 2.28
C GLU A 41 -0.47 12.53 3.67
N GLN A 42 -1.46 11.66 3.73
CA GLN A 42 -1.87 10.98 4.94
C GLN A 42 -0.69 10.10 5.25
N GLN A 43 0.12 10.54 6.21
CA GLN A 43 0.97 9.64 6.96
C GLN A 43 0.10 8.46 7.37
N LEU A 44 0.37 7.32 6.73
CA LEU A 44 -0.30 6.06 7.02
C LEU A 44 -0.08 5.74 8.50
N PRO A 45 -1.11 5.26 9.21
CA PRO A 45 -1.03 5.00 10.63
C PRO A 45 0.15 4.06 10.89
N LYS A 46 1.13 4.53 11.69
CA LYS A 46 2.20 3.66 12.18
C LYS A 46 1.55 2.61 13.08
N GLY A 47 1.68 1.35 12.71
CA GLY A 47 1.23 0.22 13.53
C GLY A 47 1.80 0.36 14.94
N THR A 48 0.92 0.54 15.92
CA THR A 48 1.27 0.54 17.34
C THR A 48 1.21 -0.88 17.87
N SER A 49 2.34 -1.59 17.90
CA SER A 49 2.52 -2.72 18.82
C SER A 49 4.00 -3.01 19.04
N LYS A 50 4.39 -2.97 20.30
CA LYS A 50 5.75 -3.23 20.80
C LYS A 50 5.92 -4.74 20.99
N GLN A 51 6.56 -5.45 20.05
CA GLN A 51 7.45 -6.58 20.34
C GLN A 51 8.37 -6.93 19.16
N SER A 52 9.59 -7.31 19.51
CA SER A 52 10.85 -7.26 18.77
C SER A 52 11.07 -8.38 17.73
N LYS A 53 11.97 -8.05 16.78
CA LYS A 53 12.49 -8.81 15.62
C LYS A 53 11.59 -8.64 14.39
N SER A 54 12.09 -7.93 13.38
CA SER A 54 11.41 -7.69 12.11
C SER A 54 10.94 -9.03 11.52
N ASN A 55 9.64 -9.23 11.43
CA ASN A 55 9.04 -10.46 10.90
C ASN A 55 8.64 -10.25 9.44
N LEU A 56 9.64 -10.04 8.59
CA LEU A 56 9.40 -9.89 7.16
C LEU A 56 8.86 -11.22 6.61
N GLN A 57 7.66 -11.18 6.04
CA GLN A 57 6.93 -12.33 5.53
C GLN A 57 6.85 -12.34 4.00
N VAL A 58 6.92 -11.17 3.35
CA VAL A 58 6.79 -11.04 1.89
C VAL A 58 7.87 -10.11 1.33
N ILE A 59 8.64 -10.63 0.37
CA ILE A 59 9.63 -9.87 -0.41
C ILE A 59 9.09 -9.71 -1.83
N ILE A 60 8.83 -8.47 -2.25
CA ILE A 60 8.41 -8.16 -3.61
C ILE A 60 9.62 -7.62 -4.37
N ALA A 61 10.13 -8.43 -5.30
CA ALA A 61 11.38 -8.19 -6.01
C ALA A 61 11.21 -7.46 -7.36
N GLY A 62 10.00 -7.02 -7.71
CA GLY A 62 9.76 -6.28 -8.94
C GLY A 62 10.29 -4.84 -8.88
N PHE A 63 10.89 -4.40 -9.99
CA PHE A 63 11.43 -3.05 -10.11
C PHE A 63 10.35 -1.95 -9.98
N PRO A 64 10.72 -0.70 -9.63
CA PRO A 64 9.79 0.41 -9.68
C PRO A 64 9.04 0.50 -11.01
N ARG A 65 7.80 1.01 -11.03
CA ARG A 65 6.95 1.13 -12.25
C ARG A 65 6.39 -0.19 -12.80
N THR A 66 6.64 -1.33 -12.16
CA THR A 66 6.02 -2.63 -12.51
C THR A 66 4.73 -2.92 -11.71
N GLY A 67 4.13 -1.91 -11.07
CA GLY A 67 2.93 -2.06 -10.23
C GLY A 67 3.22 -2.12 -8.72
N THR A 68 4.40 -1.71 -8.28
CA THR A 68 4.85 -1.74 -6.88
C THR A 68 3.95 -0.94 -5.93
N LEU A 69 3.40 0.19 -6.38
CA LEU A 69 2.45 0.96 -5.58
C LEU A 69 1.10 0.24 -5.40
N SER A 70 0.63 -0.47 -6.42
CA SER A 70 -0.59 -1.30 -6.31
C SER A 70 -0.36 -2.47 -5.35
N LEU A 71 0.84 -3.07 -5.39
CA LEU A 71 1.20 -4.13 -4.46
C LEU A 71 1.34 -3.63 -3.02
N LEU A 72 1.92 -2.44 -2.80
CA LEU A 72 1.90 -1.79 -1.48
C LEU A 72 0.46 -1.72 -0.93
N LEU A 73 -0.46 -1.16 -1.72
CA LEU A 73 -1.86 -1.03 -1.28
C LEU A 73 -2.53 -2.39 -1.05
N ALA A 74 -2.23 -3.40 -1.87
CA ALA A 74 -2.74 -4.75 -1.68
C ALA A 74 -2.24 -5.38 -0.38
N MET A 75 -0.93 -5.26 -0.08
CA MET A 75 -0.34 -5.76 1.17
C MET A 75 -0.97 -5.08 2.39
N GLU A 76 -1.08 -3.76 2.38
CA GLU A 76 -1.74 -3.00 3.45
C GLU A 76 -3.20 -3.43 3.65
N THR A 77 -3.94 -3.65 2.55
CA THR A 77 -5.34 -4.13 2.59
C THR A 77 -5.44 -5.53 3.21
N LEU A 78 -4.44 -6.38 2.98
CA LEU A 78 -4.35 -7.73 3.55
C LEU A 78 -3.82 -7.75 4.99
N GLY A 79 -3.49 -6.59 5.57
CA GLY A 79 -2.97 -6.50 6.94
C GLY A 79 -1.46 -6.78 7.05
N PHE A 80 -0.71 -6.64 5.95
CA PHE A 80 0.75 -6.73 5.94
C PHE A 80 1.34 -5.32 5.76
N PRO A 81 1.78 -4.65 6.85
CA PRO A 81 2.45 -3.36 6.73
C PRO A 81 3.64 -3.47 5.78
N CYS A 82 3.71 -2.61 4.76
CA CYS A 82 4.61 -2.81 3.64
C CYS A 82 5.54 -1.61 3.43
N PHE A 83 6.85 -1.91 3.43
CA PHE A 83 7.88 -0.93 3.17
C PHE A 83 8.01 -0.69 1.66
N HIS A 84 7.87 0.56 1.20
CA HIS A 84 8.03 0.94 -0.20
C HIS A 84 9.20 1.93 -0.35
N GLY A 85 9.80 1.98 -1.53
CA GLY A 85 10.87 2.94 -1.88
C GLY A 85 10.51 4.43 -1.67
N MET A 86 9.23 4.79 -1.51
CA MET A 86 8.84 6.17 -1.18
C MET A 86 9.23 6.53 0.26
N HIS A 87 9.34 5.55 1.16
CA HIS A 87 9.79 5.77 2.53
C HIS A 87 11.26 6.21 2.58
N LEU A 88 12.07 5.85 1.58
CA LEU A 88 13.50 6.21 1.50
C LEU A 88 13.74 7.71 1.26
N LYS A 89 12.70 8.49 0.93
CA LYS A 89 12.84 9.95 0.76
C LYS A 89 13.31 10.66 2.03
N LYS A 90 13.06 10.08 3.21
CA LYS A 90 13.57 10.63 4.47
C LYS A 90 15.05 10.25 4.64
N PRO A 91 15.94 11.22 4.93
CA PRO A 91 17.37 10.95 5.06
C PRO A 91 17.72 9.83 6.04
N THR A 92 16.98 9.74 7.16
CA THR A 92 17.20 8.70 8.18
C THR A 92 17.04 7.28 7.61
N THR A 93 15.91 7.00 6.98
CA THR A 93 15.63 5.70 6.34
C THR A 93 16.46 5.47 5.09
N GLY A 94 16.73 6.52 4.30
CA GLY A 94 17.58 6.43 3.13
C GLY A 94 19.02 6.01 3.48
N ASN A 95 19.61 6.66 4.48
CA ASN A 95 20.96 6.34 4.95
C ASN A 95 21.03 4.93 5.57
N LEU A 96 20.02 4.54 6.34
CA LEU A 96 19.94 3.20 6.92
C LEU A 96 19.86 2.12 5.84
N PHE A 97 19.06 2.35 4.78
CA PHE A 97 19.00 1.46 3.62
C PHE A 97 20.34 1.35 2.89
N ILE A 98 21.01 2.48 2.62
CA ILE A 98 22.34 2.47 1.99
C ILE A 98 23.30 1.62 2.82
N LYS A 99 23.32 1.81 4.14
CA LYS A 99 24.15 1.04 5.06
C LYS A 99 23.79 -0.45 5.03
N ALA A 100 22.51 -0.80 5.13
CA ALA A 100 22.04 -2.19 5.07
C ALA A 100 22.45 -2.88 3.76
N PHE A 101 22.20 -2.23 2.62
CA PHE A 101 22.48 -2.79 1.30
C PHE A 101 23.99 -2.99 1.03
N THR A 102 24.81 -2.00 1.41
CA THR A 102 26.26 -2.02 1.14
C THR A 102 27.04 -2.90 2.11
N SER A 103 26.64 -2.95 3.38
CA SER A 103 27.30 -3.82 4.37
C SER A 103 26.83 -5.27 4.30
N GLY A 104 25.59 -5.51 3.86
CA GLY A 104 24.93 -6.80 3.98
C GLY A 104 24.63 -7.21 5.43
N ASP A 105 24.79 -6.31 6.41
CA ASP A 105 24.56 -6.60 7.83
C ASP A 105 23.07 -6.87 8.08
N PRO A 106 22.70 -8.08 8.54
CA PRO A 106 21.33 -8.42 8.88
C PRO A 106 20.68 -7.44 9.84
N LYS A 107 21.43 -6.90 10.82
CA LYS A 107 20.88 -5.97 11.82
C LYS A 107 20.41 -4.67 11.21
N CYS A 108 21.12 -4.16 10.20
CA CYS A 108 20.73 -2.94 9.51
C CYS A 108 19.43 -3.15 8.70
N TRP A 109 19.25 -4.34 8.12
CA TRP A 109 18.00 -4.72 7.47
C TRP A 109 16.85 -4.90 8.46
N GLU A 110 17.10 -5.56 9.59
CA GLU A 110 16.10 -5.73 10.66
C GLU A 110 15.66 -4.38 11.23
N GLU A 111 16.58 -3.43 11.43
CA GLU A 111 16.28 -2.07 11.88
C GLU A 111 15.47 -1.29 10.84
N LEU A 112 15.84 -1.37 9.56
CA LEU A 112 15.11 -0.69 8.48
C LEU A 112 13.67 -1.17 8.35
N LEU A 113 13.44 -2.47 8.61
CA LEU A 113 12.18 -3.16 8.40
C LEU A 113 11.40 -3.40 9.70
N ASP A 114 11.79 -2.75 10.79
CA ASP A 114 11.05 -2.84 12.05
C ASP A 114 9.60 -2.36 11.86
N GLY A 115 8.65 -3.18 12.32
CA GLY A 115 7.22 -2.95 12.13
C GLY A 115 6.66 -3.23 10.73
N TYR A 116 7.48 -3.67 9.77
CA TYR A 116 7.02 -4.06 8.43
C TYR A 116 7.00 -5.58 8.26
N ALA A 117 5.95 -6.08 7.60
CA ALA A 117 5.77 -7.48 7.24
C ALA A 117 6.02 -7.74 5.75
N ALA A 118 6.05 -6.70 4.92
CA ALA A 118 6.36 -6.82 3.50
C ALA A 118 7.33 -5.71 3.04
N ILE A 119 8.03 -5.93 1.93
CA ILE A 119 8.88 -4.93 1.27
C ILE A 119 8.67 -4.98 -0.24
N THR A 120 8.64 -3.82 -0.88
CA THR A 120 8.46 -3.68 -2.33
C THR A 120 9.27 -2.52 -2.90
N ASP A 121 9.29 -2.40 -4.23
CA ASP A 121 9.96 -1.32 -4.96
C ASP A 121 11.49 -1.43 -4.85
N PHE A 122 12.23 -0.33 -5.04
CA PHE A 122 13.70 -0.37 -5.11
C PHE A 122 14.40 -1.19 -4.00
N PRO A 123 14.10 -1.02 -2.68
CA PRO A 123 14.80 -1.78 -1.65
C PRO A 123 14.48 -3.28 -1.68
N GLY A 124 13.27 -3.67 -2.06
CA GLY A 124 12.90 -5.08 -2.27
C GLY A 124 13.54 -5.65 -3.55
N ALA A 125 13.53 -4.88 -4.64
CA ALA A 125 14.03 -5.28 -5.94
C ALA A 125 15.56 -5.49 -5.97
N CYS A 126 16.34 -4.61 -5.34
CA CYS A 126 17.80 -4.77 -5.30
C CYS A 126 18.26 -5.66 -4.14
N GLY A 127 17.56 -5.61 -2.99
CA GLY A 127 17.95 -6.31 -1.77
C GLY A 127 17.49 -7.77 -1.66
N TYR A 128 16.69 -8.28 -2.62
CA TYR A 128 15.99 -9.57 -2.44
C TYR A 128 16.90 -10.73 -2.03
N LYS A 129 18.13 -10.84 -2.56
CA LYS A 129 19.06 -11.92 -2.20
C LYS A 129 19.49 -11.86 -0.73
N GLN A 130 19.93 -10.69 -0.28
CA GLN A 130 20.28 -10.46 1.13
C GLN A 130 19.06 -10.74 2.02
N LEU A 131 17.89 -10.24 1.62
CA LEU A 131 16.64 -10.44 2.36
C LEU A 131 16.21 -11.91 2.43
N MET A 132 16.44 -12.71 1.39
CA MET A 132 16.17 -14.15 1.41
C MET A 132 17.09 -14.89 2.40
N GLU A 133 18.35 -14.47 2.51
CA GLU A 133 19.30 -15.05 3.46
C GLU A 133 18.93 -14.69 4.90
N ILE A 134 18.52 -13.44 5.13
CA ILE A 134 18.15 -12.91 6.46
C ILE A 134 16.77 -13.42 6.91
N PHE A 135 15.81 -13.49 5.99
CA PHE A 135 14.43 -13.89 6.23
C PHE A 135 14.06 -15.12 5.39
N PRO A 136 14.62 -16.31 5.70
CA PRO A 136 14.48 -17.51 4.86
C PRO A 136 13.04 -18.04 4.75
N ASN A 137 12.16 -17.64 5.67
CA ASN A 137 10.76 -18.03 5.65
C ASN A 137 9.86 -17.07 4.84
N ALA A 138 10.40 -15.91 4.41
CA ALA A 138 9.64 -14.94 3.63
C ALA A 138 9.32 -15.50 2.24
N LYS A 139 8.09 -15.29 1.78
CA LYS A 139 7.69 -15.61 0.41
C LYS A 139 8.14 -14.51 -0.54
N ILE A 140 8.45 -14.90 -1.78
CA ILE A 140 8.93 -13.96 -2.80
C ILE A 140 7.87 -13.79 -3.88
N ILE A 141 7.61 -12.55 -4.26
CA ILE A 141 6.78 -12.18 -5.39
C ILE A 141 7.65 -11.45 -6.40
N LEU A 142 7.66 -11.91 -7.65
CA LEU A 142 8.24 -11.18 -8.77
C LEU A 142 7.12 -10.71 -9.69
N ASN A 143 6.75 -9.44 -9.56
CA ASN A 143 5.82 -8.81 -10.49
C ASN A 143 6.60 -8.26 -11.70
N ILE A 144 6.12 -8.61 -12.89
CA ILE A 144 6.75 -8.26 -14.17
C ILE A 144 5.81 -7.39 -15.01
N ARG A 145 6.41 -6.62 -15.93
CA ARG A 145 5.72 -5.84 -16.94
C ARG A 145 6.49 -6.02 -18.26
N ASP A 146 5.78 -5.88 -19.37
CA ASP A 146 6.41 -5.82 -20.69
C ASP A 146 7.55 -4.76 -20.68
N PRO A 147 8.79 -5.11 -21.05
CA PRO A 147 9.94 -4.20 -20.93
C PRO A 147 9.81 -2.93 -21.76
N ASN A 148 9.12 -2.98 -22.91
CA ASN A 148 8.92 -1.79 -23.75
C ASN A 148 7.88 -0.82 -23.15
N LYS A 149 7.03 -1.30 -22.23
CA LYS A 149 6.02 -0.52 -21.52
C LYS A 149 6.43 -0.13 -20.10
N TRP A 150 7.55 -0.64 -19.61
CA TRP A 150 8.09 -0.41 -18.28
C TRP A 150 8.91 0.87 -18.25
#